data_AF-A0A925CS38-F1
#
_entry.id   AF-A0A925CS38-F1
#
_cell.length_a   1.000
_cell.length_b   1.000
_cell.length_c   1.000
_cell.angle_alpha   90.00
_cell.angle_beta   90.00
_cell.angle_gamma   90.00
#
_symmetry.space_group_name_H-M   'P 1'
#
loop_
_entity.id
_entity.type
_entity.pdbx_description
1 polymer ?
#
loop_
_entity_poly.entity_id
_entity_poly.type
_entity_poly.pdbx_seq_one_letter_code
_entity_poly.pdbx_strand_id
1 'polypeptide(L)'
;MALHTLKVTSTARSLTLRLESPALWVRGPGRTLSVDSGSAGVRVDITDKVIAITRAGESADVVTLVLDVATVESLLMLVITCDVDGRLMLESMVEKIELPGLETDQRCVLRVRTGAPEE
;
A
#
# COMPACT_ATOMS: atom_id res chain seq x y z
N MET A 1 -9.38 -7.94 16.72
CA MET A 1 -8.71 -6.99 15.81
C MET A 1 -7.51 -7.70 15.23
N ALA A 2 -7.50 -7.95 13.93
CA ALA A 2 -6.40 -8.61 13.25
C ALA A 2 -5.37 -7.55 12.80
N LEU A 3 -4.09 -7.90 12.82
CA LEU A 3 -2.99 -7.06 12.35
C LEU A 3 -2.42 -7.65 11.06
N HIS A 4 -2.26 -6.82 10.04
CA HIS A 4 -1.74 -7.22 8.74
C HIS A 4 -0.55 -6.39 8.36
N THR A 5 0.54 -7.04 8.00
CA THR A 5 1.69 -6.37 7.40
C THR A 5 1.54 -6.44 5.88
N LEU A 6 1.56 -5.28 5.24
CA LEU A 6 1.54 -5.11 3.80
C LEU A 6 2.84 -4.47 3.36
N LYS A 7 3.42 -5.01 2.30
CA LYS A 7 4.54 -4.42 1.58
C LYS A 7 4.04 -3.96 0.22
N VAL A 8 4.18 -2.67 -0.05
CA VAL A 8 3.79 -2.04 -1.31
C VAL A 8 5.07 -1.53 -1.96
N THR A 9 5.40 -2.05 -3.13
CA THR A 9 6.52 -1.58 -3.94
C THR A 9 5.98 -0.95 -5.21
N SER A 10 6.40 0.28 -5.52
CA SER A 10 5.93 0.98 -6.71
C SER A 10 7.03 1.77 -7.40
N THR A 11 6.94 1.84 -8.72
CA THR A 11 7.73 2.76 -9.56
C THR A 11 6.93 3.97 -10.03
N ALA A 12 5.65 4.08 -9.66
CA ALA A 12 4.80 5.21 -10.03
C ALA A 12 5.26 6.51 -9.34
N ARG A 13 5.04 7.66 -9.98
CA ARG A 13 5.43 8.98 -9.45
C ARG A 13 4.49 9.48 -8.36
N SER A 14 3.23 9.10 -8.39
CA SER A 14 2.30 9.26 -7.29
C SER A 14 1.55 7.96 -7.05
N LEU A 15 1.38 7.64 -5.77
CA LEU A 15 0.64 6.49 -5.30
C LEU A 15 -0.27 6.94 -4.16
N THR A 16 -1.56 6.65 -4.28
CA THR A 16 -2.52 6.84 -3.19
C THR A 16 -3.09 5.48 -2.78
N LEU A 17 -2.98 5.18 -1.50
CA LEU A 17 -3.51 3.99 -0.84
C LEU A 17 -4.63 4.42 0.11
N ARG A 18 -5.85 3.93 -0.10
CA ARG A 18 -7.02 4.25 0.72
C ARG A 18 -7.66 3.01 1.30
N LEU A 19 -7.91 3.02 2.60
CA LEU A 19 -8.68 2.02 3.31
C LEU A 19 -10.18 2.33 3.17
N GLU A 20 -10.94 1.38 2.63
CA GLU A 20 -12.41 1.47 2.54
C GLU A 20 -13.14 0.55 3.54
N SER A 21 -12.44 -0.40 4.15
CA SER A 21 -12.96 -1.12 5.31
C SER A 21 -12.78 -0.30 6.60
N PRO A 22 -13.35 -0.74 7.74
CA PRO A 22 -13.12 -0.13 9.07
C PRO A 22 -11.66 -0.21 9.57
N ALA A 23 -10.71 -0.50 8.68
CA ALA A 23 -9.31 -0.62 8.97
C ALA A 23 -8.66 0.75 9.26
N LEU A 24 -7.61 0.71 10.07
CA LEU A 24 -6.82 1.88 10.44
C LEU A 24 -5.33 1.56 10.29
N TRP A 25 -4.57 2.53 9.77
CA TRP A 25 -3.11 2.47 9.78
C TRP A 25 -2.61 2.53 11.21
N VAL A 26 -1.67 1.65 11.54
CA VAL A 26 -1.24 1.51 12.92
C VAL A 26 0.12 2.17 13.13
N ARG A 27 0.16 3.18 14.01
CA ARG A 27 1.40 3.87 14.41
C ARG A 27 1.79 3.47 15.83
N GLY A 28 3.07 3.17 16.07
CA GLY A 28 3.58 2.89 17.42
C GLY A 28 4.96 2.21 17.45
N PRO A 29 5.59 2.11 18.64
CA PRO A 29 6.86 1.41 18.80
C PRO A 29 6.73 -0.07 18.41
N GLY A 30 7.62 -0.54 17.53
CA GLY A 30 7.58 -1.90 16.97
C GLY A 30 6.61 -2.10 15.79
N ARG A 31 5.89 -1.06 15.37
CA ARG A 31 5.07 -1.05 14.13
C ARG A 31 5.68 -0.08 13.14
N THR A 32 5.92 -0.56 11.92
CA THR A 32 6.85 0.13 11.04
C THR A 32 6.12 0.65 9.81
N LEU A 33 6.02 1.97 9.70
CA LEU A 33 5.89 2.66 8.42
C LEU A 33 7.31 2.98 7.96
N SER A 34 7.88 2.12 7.12
CA SER A 34 9.16 2.39 6.47
C SER A 34 8.91 2.83 5.05
N VAL A 35 9.44 3.99 4.68
CA VAL A 35 9.47 4.45 3.29
C VAL A 35 10.92 4.44 2.87
N ASP A 36 11.27 3.51 1.99
CA ASP A 36 12.58 3.46 1.35
C ASP A 36 12.42 3.92 -0.11
N SER A 37 13.21 4.92 -0.50
CA SER A 37 13.15 5.51 -1.83
C SER A 37 14.54 5.83 -2.34
N GLY A 38 14.85 5.39 -3.57
CA GLY A 38 16.11 5.71 -4.24
C GLY A 38 16.27 7.17 -4.66
N SER A 39 15.20 7.99 -4.62
CA SER A 39 15.22 9.40 -5.04
C SER A 39 15.22 10.40 -3.88
N ALA A 40 15.94 11.50 -4.07
CA ALA A 40 15.83 12.69 -3.24
C ALA A 40 14.52 13.42 -3.58
N GLY A 41 13.57 13.47 -2.63
CA GLY A 41 12.33 14.25 -2.78
C GLY A 41 11.03 13.45 -2.71
N VAL A 42 11.00 12.36 -1.94
CA VAL A 42 9.75 11.68 -1.61
C VAL A 42 9.01 12.42 -0.50
N ARG A 43 7.74 12.72 -0.76
CA ARG A 43 6.78 13.24 0.19
C ARG A 43 5.77 12.15 0.53
N VAL A 44 5.53 11.96 1.82
CA VAL A 44 4.56 10.99 2.34
C VAL A 44 3.59 11.72 3.25
N ASP A 45 2.31 11.69 2.89
CA ASP A 45 1.23 12.22 3.69
C ASP A 45 0.35 11.05 4.16
N ILE A 46 0.25 10.85 5.48
CA ILE A 46 -0.52 9.75 6.07
C ILE A 46 -1.61 10.30 6.98
N THR A 47 -2.85 9.85 6.77
CA THR A 47 -3.97 10.02 7.68
C THR A 47 -4.31 8.68 8.37
N ASP A 48 -5.43 8.61 9.07
CA ASP A 48 -5.97 7.38 9.65
C ASP A 48 -6.35 6.33 8.59
N LYS A 49 -6.73 6.76 7.38
CA LYS A 49 -7.22 5.89 6.29
C LYS A 49 -6.54 6.03 4.95
N VAL A 50 -5.70 7.05 4.77
CA VAL A 50 -5.06 7.34 3.48
C VAL A 50 -3.55 7.43 3.66
N ILE A 51 -2.80 6.83 2.74
CA ILE A 51 -1.37 7.08 2.54
C ILE A 51 -1.20 7.58 1.12
N ALA A 52 -0.78 8.82 0.98
CA ALA A 52 -0.44 9.43 -0.30
C ALA A 52 1.08 9.62 -0.38
N ILE A 53 1.65 9.20 -1.49
CA ILE A 53 3.08 9.29 -1.75
C ILE A 53 3.26 9.99 -3.06
N THR A 54 4.05 11.04 -3.02
CA THR A 54 4.40 11.81 -4.21
C THR A 54 5.90 11.95 -4.24
N ARG A 55 6.49 11.76 -5.40
CA ARG A 55 7.94 11.85 -5.57
C ARG A 55 8.31 12.79 -6.70
N ALA A 56 9.38 13.53 -6.46
CA ALA A 56 10.09 14.26 -7.49
C ALA A 56 11.15 13.33 -8.10
N GLY A 57 11.15 13.17 -9.43
CA GLY A 57 12.13 12.32 -10.12
C GLY A 57 11.52 11.55 -11.31
N GLU A 58 12.35 10.75 -11.96
CA GLU A 58 11.95 9.85 -13.05
C GLU A 58 11.23 8.60 -12.52
N SER A 59 10.31 8.02 -13.31
CA SER A 59 9.54 6.80 -12.96
C SER A 59 10.40 5.53 -12.75
N ALA A 60 11.73 5.60 -12.88
CA ALA A 60 12.60 4.43 -12.75
C ALA A 60 12.96 4.07 -11.30
N ASP A 61 12.99 5.01 -10.35
CA ASP A 61 13.33 4.63 -8.97
C ASP A 61 12.18 3.85 -8.32
N VAL A 62 12.50 3.10 -7.28
CA VAL A 62 11.55 2.26 -6.55
C VAL A 62 11.24 2.91 -5.21
N VAL A 63 9.95 2.95 -4.84
CA VAL A 63 9.50 3.23 -3.48
C VAL A 63 8.97 1.93 -2.87
N THR A 64 9.46 1.58 -1.69
CA THR A 64 8.95 0.46 -0.91
C THR A 64 8.36 0.97 0.39
N LEU A 65 7.13 0.54 0.67
CA LEU A 65 6.38 0.83 1.88
C LEU A 65 6.13 -0.47 2.60
N VAL A 66 6.45 -0.51 3.88
CA VAL A 66 5.98 -1.56 4.78
C VAL A 66 5.00 -0.92 5.75
N LEU A 67 3.84 -1.54 5.94
CA LEU A 67 2.69 -0.96 6.63
C LEU A 67 2.01 -2.01 7.48
N ASP A 68 1.76 -1.68 8.75
CA ASP A 68 0.88 -2.47 9.61
C ASP A 68 -0.54 -1.88 9.62
N VAL A 69 -1.53 -2.73 9.38
CA VAL A 69 -2.94 -2.38 9.28
C VAL A 69 -3.75 -3.18 10.28
N ALA A 70 -4.52 -2.49 11.11
CA ALA A 70 -5.46 -3.13 12.02
C ALA A 70 -6.85 -3.11 11.41
N THR A 71 -7.54 -4.24 11.47
CA THR A 71 -8.95 -4.36 11.05
C THR A 71 -9.78 -5.06 12.11
N VAL A 72 -11.04 -4.64 12.22
CA VAL A 72 -12.04 -5.27 13.09
C VAL A 72 -12.57 -6.56 12.45
N GLU A 73 -12.62 -6.60 11.12
CA GLU A 73 -13.09 -7.74 10.33
C GLU A 73 -11.93 -8.46 9.64
N SER A 74 -12.17 -9.70 9.20
CA SER A 74 -11.22 -10.45 8.39
C SER A 74 -10.97 -9.87 6.99
N LEU A 75 -11.62 -8.77 6.61
CA LEU A 75 -11.53 -8.19 5.28
C LEU A 75 -10.80 -6.85 5.30
N LEU A 76 -9.69 -6.78 4.57
CA LEU A 76 -9.07 -5.52 4.21
C LEU A 76 -9.50 -5.13 2.80
N MET A 77 -10.08 -3.94 2.65
CA MET A 77 -10.33 -3.35 1.34
C MET A 77 -9.39 -2.17 1.12
N LEU A 78 -8.42 -2.37 0.23
CA LEU A 78 -7.44 -1.36 -0.14
C LEU A 78 -7.71 -0.89 -1.57
N VAL A 79 -7.90 0.41 -1.72
CA VAL A 79 -8.03 1.08 -3.00
C VAL A 79 -6.69 1.72 -3.33
N ILE A 80 -6.15 1.38 -4.49
CA ILE A 80 -4.85 1.88 -4.95
C ILE A 80 -5.05 2.69 -6.23
N THR A 81 -4.47 3.88 -6.28
CA THR A 81 -4.51 4.79 -7.42
C THR A 81 -3.11 5.25 -7.79
N CYS A 82 -2.80 5.26 -9.08
CA CYS A 82 -1.53 5.70 -9.66
C CYS A 82 -1.78 6.84 -10.67
N ASP A 83 -0.90 7.84 -10.72
CA ASP A 83 -1.04 9.01 -11.62
C ASP A 83 -0.16 8.95 -12.88
N VAL A 84 0.72 7.95 -12.98
CA VAL A 84 1.57 7.71 -14.15
C VAL A 84 1.85 6.22 -14.28
N ASP A 85 2.17 5.82 -15.51
CA ASP A 85 2.61 4.47 -15.83
C ASP A 85 3.74 4.04 -14.89
N GLY A 86 3.46 2.94 -14.18
CA GLY A 86 4.35 2.36 -13.22
C GLY A 86 3.99 0.91 -12.96
N ARG A 87 4.89 0.20 -12.27
CA ARG A 87 4.62 -1.13 -11.76
C ARG A 87 4.24 -1.02 -10.30
N LEU A 88 3.25 -1.81 -9.91
CA LEU A 88 2.86 -1.96 -8.52
C LEU A 88 3.00 -3.44 -8.15
N MET A 89 3.75 -3.70 -7.11
CA MET A 89 3.81 -4.99 -6.46
C MET A 89 3.24 -4.84 -5.05
N LEU A 90 2.27 -5.67 -4.73
CA LEU A 90 1.71 -5.76 -3.42
C LEU A 90 1.98 -7.15 -2.84
N GLU A 91 2.53 -7.18 -1.63
CA GLU A 91 2.83 -8.41 -0.92
C GLU A 91 2.23 -8.33 0.49
N SER A 92 1.43 -9.33 0.84
CA SER A 92 0.98 -9.61 2.21
C SER A 92 1.59 -10.91 2.69
N MET A 93 1.37 -11.27 3.95
CA MET A 93 1.83 -12.56 4.51
C MET A 93 1.30 -13.79 3.75
N VAL A 94 0.23 -13.67 2.97
CA VAL A 94 -0.45 -14.81 2.33
C VAL A 94 -0.51 -14.70 0.80
N GLU A 95 -0.48 -13.49 0.26
CA GLU A 95 -0.65 -13.24 -1.17
C GLU A 95 0.33 -12.20 -1.70
N LYS A 96 0.87 -12.48 -2.88
CA LYS A 96 1.71 -11.57 -3.67
C LYS A 96 1.04 -11.31 -5.01
N ILE A 97 0.77 -10.05 -5.31
CA ILE A 97 0.03 -9.61 -6.49
C ILE A 97 0.88 -8.56 -7.21
N GLU A 98 1.23 -8.87 -8.46
CA GLU A 98 1.91 -7.94 -9.36
C GLU A 98 0.89 -7.35 -10.34
N LEU A 99 0.85 -6.03 -10.40
CA LEU A 99 -0.01 -5.27 -11.31
C LEU A 99 0.89 -4.51 -12.28
N PRO A 100 1.14 -5.04 -13.50
CA PRO A 100 1.93 -4.36 -14.51
C PRO A 100 1.10 -3.26 -15.18
N GLY A 101 1.70 -2.08 -15.38
CA GLY A 101 1.15 -1.03 -16.24
C GLY A 101 -0.16 -0.46 -15.72
N LEU A 102 -0.16 0.04 -14.49
CA LEU A 102 -1.31 0.78 -13.99
C LEU A 102 -1.42 2.10 -14.74
N GLU A 103 -2.46 2.24 -15.56
CA GLU A 103 -2.77 3.51 -16.23
C GLU A 103 -3.20 4.55 -15.19
N THR A 104 -3.07 5.82 -15.58
CA THR A 104 -3.54 6.98 -14.80
C THR A 104 -4.98 6.78 -14.34
N ASP A 105 -5.26 7.05 -13.05
CA ASP A 105 -6.58 6.91 -12.41
C ASP A 105 -7.12 5.47 -12.31
N GLN A 106 -6.30 4.44 -12.57
CA GLN A 106 -6.74 3.07 -12.32
C GLN A 106 -6.97 2.81 -10.84
N ARG A 107 -8.08 2.14 -10.56
CA ARG A 107 -8.50 1.76 -9.21
C ARG A 107 -8.35 0.26 -9.04
N CYS A 108 -7.35 -0.18 -8.29
CA CYS A 108 -7.24 -1.57 -7.89
C CYS A 108 -7.87 -1.76 -6.50
N VAL A 109 -8.80 -2.71 -6.41
CA VAL A 109 -9.41 -3.10 -5.13
C VAL A 109 -8.82 -4.43 -4.71
N LEU A 110 -7.98 -4.39 -3.69
CA LEU A 110 -7.48 -5.58 -3.04
C LEU A 110 -8.44 -5.99 -1.92
N ARG A 111 -8.82 -7.26 -1.91
CA ARG A 111 -9.57 -7.89 -0.83
C ARG A 111 -8.70 -8.95 -0.17
N VAL A 112 -8.12 -8.62 0.98
CA VAL A 112 -7.38 -9.62 1.76
C VAL A 112 -8.36 -10.25 2.74
N ARG A 113 -8.60 -11.56 2.61
CA ARG A 113 -9.31 -12.35 3.62
C ARG A 113 -8.30 -12.88 4.62
N THR A 114 -8.59 -12.65 5.90
CA THR A 114 -7.68 -12.95 6.99
C THR A 114 -8.40 -13.88 7.97
N GLY A 115 -8.16 -15.16 7.75
CA GLY A 115 -8.68 -16.29 8.51
C GLY A 115 -7.91 -17.52 8.09
N ALA A 116 -7.82 -18.53 8.95
CA ALA A 116 -7.37 -19.85 8.49
C ALA A 116 -8.25 -20.26 7.29
N PRO A 117 -7.69 -20.91 6.25
CA PRO A 117 -8.52 -21.53 5.23
C PRO A 117 -9.53 -22.41 5.96
N GLU A 118 -10.83 -22.18 5.73
CA GLU A 118 -11.85 -23.10 6.22
C GLU A 118 -11.53 -24.48 5.62
N GLU A 119 -11.27 -25.46 6.50
CA GLU A 119 -11.05 -26.87 6.16
C GLU A 119 -12.24 -27.48 5.41
#